data_AF-A0A9P7XP00-F1
#
_entry.id   AF-A0A9P7XP00-F1
#
_cell.length_a   1.000
_cell.length_b   1.000
_cell.length_c   1.000
_cell.angle_alpha   90.00
_cell.angle_beta   90.00
_cell.angle_gamma   90.00
#
_symmetry.space_group_name_H-M   'P 1'
#
loop_
_entity.id
_entity.type
_entity.pdbx_description
1 polymer ?
#
loop_
_entity_poly.entity_id
_entity_poly.type
_entity_poly.pdbx_seq_one_letter_code
_entity_poly.pdbx_strand_id
1 'polypeptide(L)'
;MLDGHTHREDFAGHKGTIGPGDLQWMTAGRGIVHSEMPVKLPREQEDERAHGLQLWINLPKVHKMCEPQYQELLDAQIPRARPQDEFVIKVIAGDSHGVKSQIYTRTPTMFLDFRMDKNQTVTQTIPATYNGFIYVLSGTAYIGDFNSETEAKERPTASAKTASEAARTGFPVLQTNWADHASDDEDASTSLHT
;
A
#
# COMPACT_ATOMS: atom_id res chain seq x y z
N MET A 1 4.70 7.26 -2.35
CA MET A 1 3.95 8.30 -1.61
C MET A 1 2.48 8.25 -2.02
N LEU A 2 1.56 8.57 -1.11
CA LEU A 2 0.13 8.63 -1.39
C LEU A 2 -0.28 10.09 -1.68
N ASP A 3 0.04 11.00 -0.77
CA ASP A 3 -0.26 12.43 -0.87
C ASP A 3 0.91 13.28 -0.35
N GLY A 4 0.99 14.53 -0.79
CA GLY A 4 2.08 15.44 -0.43
C GLY A 4 3.46 15.00 -0.96
N HIS A 5 4.51 15.65 -0.47
CA HIS A 5 5.88 15.48 -0.96
C HIS A 5 6.87 15.26 0.18
N THR A 6 7.86 14.41 -0.06
CA THR A 6 9.02 14.25 0.84
C THR A 6 10.30 14.56 0.09
N HIS A 7 11.16 15.37 0.71
CA HIS A 7 12.54 15.57 0.26
C HIS A 7 13.44 14.55 0.93
N ARG A 8 14.41 14.06 0.19
CA ARG A 8 15.39 13.10 0.69
C ARG A 8 16.79 13.51 0.33
N GLU A 9 17.71 13.15 1.23
CA GLU A 9 19.13 13.35 1.06
C GLU A 9 19.89 12.21 1.78
N ASP A 10 20.92 11.66 1.15
CA ASP A 10 21.82 10.69 1.78
C ASP A 10 23.24 11.22 1.97
N PHE A 11 24.04 10.50 2.76
CA PHE A 11 25.42 10.88 3.08
C PHE A 11 26.37 10.91 1.87
N ALA A 12 25.99 10.28 0.76
CA ALA A 12 26.75 10.27 -0.50
C ALA A 12 26.35 11.44 -1.41
N GLY A 13 25.43 12.31 -0.96
CA GLY A 13 24.95 13.48 -1.68
C GLY A 13 23.83 13.20 -2.69
N HIS A 14 23.26 11.99 -2.71
CA HIS A 14 22.06 11.74 -3.51
C HIS A 14 20.88 12.44 -2.87
N LYS A 15 20.16 13.21 -3.68
CA LYS A 15 18.97 13.95 -3.25
C LYS A 15 17.85 13.83 -4.26
N GLY A 16 16.62 13.95 -3.78
CA GLY A 16 15.43 13.85 -4.61
C GLY A 16 14.19 14.30 -3.87
N THR A 17 13.10 14.44 -4.60
CA THR A 17 11.77 14.67 -4.03
C THR A 17 10.85 13.57 -4.52
N ILE A 18 10.12 12.95 -3.60
CA ILE A 18 9.13 11.90 -3.90
C ILE A 18 7.76 12.55 -3.76
N GLY A 19 7.02 12.65 -4.86
CA GLY A 19 5.67 13.20 -4.91
C GLY A 19 4.57 12.13 -4.91
N PRO A 20 3.29 12.53 -4.99
CA PRO A 20 2.16 11.61 -4.97
C PRO A 20 2.27 10.54 -6.04
N GLY A 21 2.12 9.27 -5.64
CA GLY A 21 2.29 8.11 -6.51
C GLY A 21 3.75 7.72 -6.82
N ASP A 22 4.74 8.57 -6.57
CA ASP A 22 6.13 8.20 -6.84
C ASP A 22 6.60 7.08 -5.90
N LEU A 23 7.55 6.29 -6.40
CA LEU A 23 8.17 5.18 -5.71
C LEU A 23 9.66 5.42 -5.52
N GLN A 24 10.10 5.19 -4.29
CA GLN A 24 11.50 4.90 -4.01
C GLN A 24 11.66 3.47 -3.51
N TRP A 25 12.57 2.73 -4.13
CA TRP A 25 13.04 1.44 -3.67
C TRP A 25 14.51 1.53 -3.28
N MET A 26 14.76 1.66 -1.97
CA MET A 26 16.11 1.76 -1.42
C MET A 26 16.60 0.40 -0.89
N THR A 27 17.74 -0.05 -1.40
CA THR A 27 18.50 -1.16 -0.82
C THR A 27 19.61 -0.58 0.04
N ALA A 28 19.50 -0.71 1.37
CA ALA A 28 20.52 -0.18 2.29
C ALA A 28 21.84 -0.98 2.26
N GLY A 29 21.76 -2.30 2.06
CA GLY A 29 22.95 -3.16 1.98
C GLY A 29 23.86 -3.02 3.21
N ARG A 30 25.16 -2.83 2.97
CA ARG A 30 26.17 -2.66 4.03
C ARG A 30 25.98 -1.42 4.91
N GLY A 31 25.11 -0.48 4.53
CA GLY A 31 24.74 0.67 5.35
C GLY A 31 24.41 1.91 4.54
N ILE A 32 23.43 2.67 5.04
CA ILE A 32 23.06 3.98 4.50
C ILE A 32 22.65 4.90 5.64
N VAL A 33 23.02 6.18 5.53
CA VAL A 33 22.52 7.25 6.40
C VAL A 33 21.81 8.24 5.49
N HIS A 34 20.54 8.49 5.76
CA HIS A 34 19.70 9.37 4.96
C HIS A 34 18.69 10.12 5.83
N SER A 35 18.16 11.20 5.28
CA SER A 35 17.01 11.92 5.80
C SER A 35 15.85 11.84 4.82
N GLU A 36 14.63 11.79 5.36
CA GLU A 36 13.38 11.90 4.61
C GLU A 36 12.50 12.89 5.36
N MET A 37 12.39 14.10 4.81
CA MET A 37 11.73 15.22 5.44
C MET A 37 10.54 15.65 4.59
N PRO A 38 9.33 15.80 5.16
CA PRO A 38 8.20 16.41 4.46
C PRO A 38 8.61 17.77 3.87
N VAL A 39 8.25 18.02 2.61
CA VAL A 39 8.48 19.33 2.00
C VAL A 39 7.51 20.33 2.64
N LYS A 40 8.04 21.48 3.09
CA LYS A 40 7.18 22.58 3.53
C LYS A 40 6.47 23.17 2.33
N LEU A 41 5.16 23.00 2.28
CA LEU A 41 4.31 23.64 1.29
C LEU A 41 3.97 25.08 1.74
N PRO A 42 3.62 25.98 0.80
CA PRO A 42 3.08 27.29 1.14
C PRO A 42 1.89 27.16 2.11
N ARG A 43 1.66 28.19 2.93
CA ARG A 43 0.63 28.18 4.00
C ARG A 43 -0.78 27.76 3.52
N GLU A 44 -1.09 28.07 2.28
CA GLU A 44 -2.37 27.79 1.62
C GLU A 44 -2.56 26.31 1.23
N GLN A 45 -1.49 25.50 1.33
CA GLN A 45 -1.43 24.07 1.04
C GLN A 45 -1.02 23.26 2.29
N GLU A 46 -1.12 23.84 3.49
CA GLU A 46 -0.73 23.16 4.75
C GLU A 46 -1.53 21.88 5.04
N ASP A 47 -2.72 21.72 4.43
CA ASP A 47 -3.53 20.51 4.53
C ASP A 47 -2.97 19.33 3.70
N GLU A 48 -2.05 19.57 2.77
CA GLU A 48 -1.34 18.53 2.01
C GLU A 48 -0.18 17.91 2.81
N ARG A 49 -0.53 17.28 3.92
CA ARG A 49 0.44 16.53 4.74
C ARG A 49 1.07 15.40 3.92
N ALA A 50 2.38 15.22 4.05
CA ALA A 50 3.06 14.07 3.48
C ALA A 50 2.47 12.77 4.05
N HIS A 51 1.78 12.01 3.20
CA HIS A 51 1.17 10.74 3.53
C HIS A 51 1.76 9.67 2.63
N GLY A 52 2.34 8.62 3.21
CA GLY A 52 3.02 7.58 2.47
C GLY A 52 3.13 6.29 3.25
N LEU A 53 3.48 5.23 2.53
CA LEU A 53 3.78 3.92 3.09
C LEU A 53 5.28 3.66 2.99
N GLN A 54 5.87 3.21 4.08
CA GLN A 54 7.24 2.73 4.11
C GLN A 54 7.24 1.26 4.53
N LEU A 55 7.83 0.41 3.69
CA LEU A 55 7.92 -1.04 3.93
C LEU A 55 9.40 -1.45 3.97
N TRP A 56 9.78 -2.15 5.04
CA TRP A 56 11.13 -2.70 5.17
C TRP A 56 11.12 -4.17 4.79
N ILE A 57 11.89 -4.51 3.76
CA ILE A 57 12.03 -5.88 3.28
C ILE A 57 13.43 -6.38 3.65
N ASN A 58 13.49 -7.46 4.41
CA ASN A 58 14.77 -8.05 4.81
C ASN A 58 15.54 -8.57 3.59
N LEU A 59 16.85 -8.36 3.57
CA LEU A 59 17.74 -8.95 2.57
C LEU A 59 18.18 -10.37 2.98
N PRO A 60 18.31 -11.31 2.02
CA PRO A 60 18.90 -12.61 2.28
C PRO A 60 20.34 -12.44 2.77
N LYS A 61 20.85 -13.39 3.56
CA LYS A 61 22.20 -13.33 4.16
C LYS A 61 23.29 -12.96 3.14
N VAL A 62 23.23 -13.53 1.94
CA VAL A 62 24.20 -13.31 0.85
C VAL A 62 24.20 -11.87 0.30
N HIS A 63 23.14 -11.10 0.51
CA HIS A 63 23.00 -9.72 0.01
C HIS A 63 23.07 -8.66 1.09
N LYS A 64 23.17 -9.04 2.38
CA LYS A 64 23.19 -8.06 3.49
C LYS A 64 24.35 -7.06 3.42
N MET A 65 25.46 -7.41 2.78
CA MET A 65 26.63 -6.53 2.64
C MET A 65 26.83 -5.99 1.21
N CYS A 66 25.81 -6.04 0.36
CA CYS A 66 25.91 -5.44 -0.97
C CYS A 66 26.03 -3.91 -0.90
N GLU A 67 26.49 -3.31 -2.00
CA GLU A 67 26.49 -1.85 -2.15
C GLU A 67 25.07 -1.29 -2.05
N PRO A 68 24.88 -0.13 -1.38
CA PRO A 68 23.59 0.53 -1.37
C PRO A 68 23.14 0.87 -2.79
N GLN A 69 21.83 0.81 -3.04
CA GLN A 69 21.26 1.08 -4.36
C GLN A 69 19.89 1.74 -4.25
N TYR A 70 19.61 2.68 -5.15
CA TYR A 70 18.30 3.27 -5.37
C TYR A 70 17.70 2.81 -6.69
N GLN A 71 16.41 2.53 -6.69
CA GLN A 71 15.57 2.47 -7.89
C GLN A 71 14.38 3.40 -7.64
N GLU A 72 14.24 4.43 -8.45
CA GLU A 72 13.21 5.46 -8.28
C GLU A 72 12.36 5.52 -9.54
N LEU A 73 11.05 5.47 -9.36
CA LEU A 73 10.09 5.55 -10.46
C LEU A 73 9.10 6.68 -10.16
N LEU A 74 8.93 7.56 -11.14
CA LEU A 74 7.80 8.48 -11.13
C LEU A 74 6.50 7.69 -11.27
N ASP A 75 5.41 8.23 -10.73
CA ASP A 75 4.09 7.60 -10.80
C ASP A 75 3.74 7.15 -12.23
N ALA A 76 3.98 8.01 -13.24
CA ALA A 76 3.71 7.71 -14.64
C ALA A 76 4.51 6.52 -15.21
N GLN A 77 5.65 6.17 -14.59
CA GLN A 77 6.51 5.06 -15.02
C GLN A 77 6.11 3.73 -14.37
N ILE A 78 5.27 3.76 -13.32
CA ILE A 78 4.83 2.54 -12.64
C ILE A 78 3.68 1.91 -13.45
N PRO A 79 3.82 0.65 -13.88
CA PRO A 79 2.83 0.03 -14.75
C PRO A 79 1.54 -0.26 -13.98
N ARG A 80 0.40 -0.19 -14.68
CA ARG A 80 -0.92 -0.53 -14.12
C ARG A 80 -1.54 -1.69 -14.88
N ALA A 81 -1.99 -2.71 -14.15
CA ALA A 81 -2.87 -3.73 -14.67
C ALA A 81 -4.33 -3.28 -14.53
N ARG A 82 -5.16 -3.68 -15.50
CA ARG A 82 -6.61 -3.42 -15.53
C ARG A 82 -7.32 -4.73 -15.84
N PRO A 83 -7.60 -5.58 -14.85
CA PRO A 83 -8.35 -6.82 -15.08
C PRO A 83 -9.79 -6.55 -15.52
N GLN A 84 -10.35 -5.43 -15.08
CA GLN A 84 -11.68 -4.91 -15.37
C GLN A 84 -11.57 -3.38 -15.51
N ASP A 85 -12.52 -2.73 -16.17
CA ASP A 85 -12.41 -1.30 -16.51
C ASP A 85 -12.35 -0.40 -15.26
N GLU A 86 -13.14 -0.74 -14.24
CA GLU A 86 -13.26 -0.04 -12.94
C GLU A 86 -12.25 -0.51 -11.89
N PHE A 87 -11.29 -1.37 -12.28
CA PHE A 87 -10.29 -1.92 -11.39
C PHE A 87 -8.88 -1.57 -11.87
N VAL A 88 -8.13 -0.83 -11.05
CA VAL A 88 -6.74 -0.44 -11.34
C VAL A 88 -5.80 -1.05 -10.30
N ILE A 89 -4.82 -1.81 -10.77
CA ILE A 89 -3.75 -2.35 -9.92
C ILE A 89 -2.45 -1.70 -10.35
N LYS A 90 -1.87 -0.88 -9.48
CA LYS A 90 -0.54 -0.34 -9.67
C LYS A 90 0.49 -1.37 -9.23
N VAL A 91 1.33 -1.82 -10.16
CA VAL A 91 2.29 -2.91 -9.95
C VAL A 91 3.63 -2.32 -9.50
N ILE A 92 3.78 -2.09 -8.20
CA ILE A 92 4.99 -1.50 -7.60
C ILE A 92 6.18 -2.47 -7.71
N ALA A 93 5.97 -3.74 -7.36
CA ALA A 93 6.96 -4.81 -7.51
C ALA A 93 6.27 -6.16 -7.79
N GLY A 94 6.95 -7.03 -8.54
CA GLY A 94 6.41 -8.33 -8.96
C GLY A 94 5.55 -8.21 -10.22
N ASP A 95 4.48 -9.00 -10.29
CA ASP A 95 3.57 -9.04 -11.43
C ASP A 95 2.09 -9.13 -11.00
N SER A 96 1.21 -8.63 -11.85
CA SER A 96 -0.24 -8.78 -11.74
C SER A 96 -0.86 -8.80 -13.12
N HIS A 97 -1.67 -9.82 -13.41
CA HIS A 97 -2.43 -9.99 -14.65
C HIS A 97 -1.60 -9.77 -15.94
N GLY A 98 -0.40 -10.36 -15.98
CA GLY A 98 0.50 -10.27 -17.12
C GLY A 98 1.32 -8.97 -17.20
N VAL A 99 1.04 -7.99 -16.33
CA VAL A 99 1.80 -6.74 -16.22
C VAL A 99 2.89 -6.89 -15.15
N LYS A 100 4.14 -6.56 -15.50
CA LYS A 100 5.30 -6.71 -14.63
C LYS A 100 5.91 -5.36 -14.27
N SER A 101 6.31 -5.21 -13.00
CA SER A 101 7.13 -4.08 -12.57
C SER A 101 8.56 -4.19 -13.12
N GLN A 102 9.19 -3.04 -13.35
CA GLN A 102 10.62 -2.94 -13.67
C GLN A 102 11.53 -2.90 -12.43
N ILE A 103 10.95 -2.86 -11.23
CA ILE A 103 11.71 -2.93 -9.98
C ILE A 103 12.36 -4.30 -9.82
N TYR A 104 13.68 -4.29 -9.71
CA TYR A 104 14.45 -5.46 -9.32
C TYR A 104 14.35 -5.71 -7.82
N THR A 105 13.89 -6.91 -7.43
CA THR A 105 13.73 -7.32 -6.04
C THR A 105 14.75 -8.40 -5.68
N ARG A 106 15.64 -8.12 -4.72
CA ARG A 106 16.65 -9.09 -4.23
C ARG A 106 16.02 -10.19 -3.35
N THR A 107 15.01 -9.79 -2.58
CA THR A 107 14.08 -10.72 -1.94
C THR A 107 12.84 -10.75 -2.83
N PRO A 108 12.45 -11.90 -3.41
CA PRO A 108 11.26 -11.98 -4.25
C PRO A 108 10.06 -11.36 -3.54
N THR A 109 9.54 -10.26 -4.10
CA THR A 109 8.50 -9.44 -3.48
C THR A 109 7.41 -9.11 -4.49
N MET A 110 6.17 -9.21 -4.06
CA MET A 110 5.00 -8.68 -4.76
C MET A 110 4.46 -7.52 -3.93
N PHE A 111 4.38 -6.33 -4.51
CA PHE A 111 3.81 -5.16 -3.88
C PHE A 111 2.89 -4.48 -4.88
N LEU A 112 1.61 -4.46 -4.56
CA LEU A 112 0.53 -4.01 -5.43
C LEU A 112 -0.32 -2.99 -4.65
N ASP A 113 -0.71 -1.92 -5.33
CA ASP A 113 -1.66 -0.92 -4.84
C ASP A 113 -2.95 -1.04 -5.66
N PHE A 114 -4.05 -1.40 -4.99
CA PHE A 114 -5.34 -1.70 -5.60
C PHE A 114 -6.27 -0.50 -5.41
N ARG A 115 -6.89 -0.05 -6.51
CA ARG A 115 -7.99 0.90 -6.51
C ARG A 115 -9.14 0.35 -7.33
N MET A 116 -10.33 0.38 -6.75
CA MET A 116 -11.53 -0.15 -7.38
C MET A 116 -12.76 0.66 -6.96
N ASP A 117 -13.75 0.69 -7.84
CA ASP A 117 -15.08 1.19 -7.49
C ASP A 117 -15.84 0.19 -6.60
N LYS A 118 -16.99 0.63 -6.08
CA LYS A 118 -17.85 -0.21 -5.24
C LYS A 118 -18.31 -1.45 -5.98
N ASN A 119 -18.47 -2.56 -5.24
CA ASN A 119 -19.01 -3.83 -5.71
C ASN A 119 -18.18 -4.51 -6.80
N GLN A 120 -16.89 -4.18 -6.90
CA GLN A 120 -15.94 -4.85 -7.79
C GLN A 120 -15.29 -6.05 -7.10
N THR A 121 -14.89 -7.03 -7.91
CA THR A 121 -14.26 -8.27 -7.44
C THR A 121 -13.05 -8.61 -8.29
N VAL A 122 -11.93 -8.91 -7.64
CA VAL A 122 -10.69 -9.33 -8.31
C VAL A 122 -10.11 -10.56 -7.63
N THR A 123 -9.43 -11.39 -8.42
CA THR A 123 -8.63 -12.52 -7.92
C THR A 123 -7.17 -12.28 -8.25
N GLN A 124 -6.33 -12.08 -7.24
CA GLN A 124 -4.88 -11.94 -7.44
C GLN A 124 -4.18 -13.29 -7.22
N THR A 125 -3.40 -13.73 -8.21
CA THR A 125 -2.55 -14.90 -8.04
C THR A 125 -1.32 -14.53 -7.22
N ILE A 126 -1.05 -15.27 -6.14
CA ILE A 126 0.12 -15.09 -5.28
C ILE A 126 0.93 -16.39 -5.31
N PRO A 127 2.26 -16.33 -5.48
CA PRO A 127 3.08 -17.54 -5.41
C PRO A 127 2.92 -18.23 -4.04
N ALA A 128 2.75 -19.55 -4.04
CA ALA A 128 2.51 -20.32 -2.81
C ALA A 128 3.65 -20.22 -1.77
N THR A 129 4.85 -19.82 -2.21
CA THR A 129 6.02 -19.63 -1.34
C THR A 129 6.06 -18.25 -0.68
N TYR A 130 5.13 -17.35 -1.00
CA TYR A 130 5.13 -15.99 -0.47
C TYR A 130 4.31 -15.93 0.81
N ASN A 131 4.81 -15.16 1.77
CA ASN A 131 4.01 -14.65 2.87
C ASN A 131 3.52 -13.25 2.50
N GLY A 132 2.31 -12.89 2.92
CA GLY A 132 1.71 -11.62 2.57
C GLY A 132 0.69 -11.14 3.59
N PHE A 133 0.32 -9.88 3.44
CA PHE A 133 -0.76 -9.22 4.17
C PHE A 133 -1.43 -8.20 3.23
N ILE A 134 -2.62 -7.74 3.60
CA ILE A 134 -3.33 -6.65 2.92
C ILE A 134 -3.48 -5.51 3.92
N TYR A 135 -3.30 -4.28 3.45
CA TYR A 135 -3.50 -3.07 4.23
C TYR A 135 -4.49 -2.16 3.50
N VAL A 136 -5.66 -1.94 4.11
CA VAL A 136 -6.71 -1.10 3.53
C VAL A 136 -6.47 0.35 3.93
N LEU A 137 -6.18 1.19 2.92
CA LEU A 137 -5.95 2.62 3.10
C LEU A 137 -7.24 3.41 3.30
N SER A 138 -8.27 3.08 2.53
CA SER A 138 -9.60 3.70 2.60
C SER A 138 -10.68 2.72 2.14
N GLY A 139 -11.88 2.87 2.71
CA GLY A 139 -13.03 2.00 2.44
C GLY A 139 -12.96 0.64 3.15
N THR A 140 -13.70 -0.32 2.59
CA THR A 140 -13.88 -1.67 3.14
C THR A 140 -13.61 -2.70 2.05
N ALA A 141 -12.96 -3.80 2.42
CA ALA A 141 -12.62 -4.89 1.50
C ALA A 141 -12.89 -6.24 2.18
N TYR A 142 -13.45 -7.21 1.44
CA TYR A 142 -13.66 -8.58 1.94
C TYR A 142 -12.68 -9.52 1.24
N ILE A 143 -11.97 -10.32 2.02
CA ILE A 143 -10.85 -11.14 1.54
C ILE A 143 -11.12 -12.61 1.80
N GLY A 144 -10.99 -13.41 0.73
CA GLY A 144 -11.12 -14.87 0.72
C GLY A 144 -12.57 -15.36 0.57
N ASP A 145 -12.73 -16.68 0.55
CA ASP A 145 -14.04 -17.35 0.42
C ASP A 145 -14.86 -17.32 1.73
N PHE A 146 -14.20 -17.04 2.85
CA PHE A 146 -14.85 -16.80 4.13
C PHE A 146 -14.97 -15.29 4.27
N ASN A 147 -16.19 -14.76 4.44
CA ASN A 147 -16.55 -13.34 4.63
C ASN A 147 -15.72 -12.65 5.73
N SER A 148 -14.44 -12.43 5.46
CA SER A 148 -13.48 -11.90 6.40
C SER A 148 -13.29 -10.45 6.01
N GLU A 149 -14.11 -9.63 6.65
CA GLU A 149 -14.16 -8.18 6.45
C GLU A 149 -12.91 -7.54 7.05
N THR A 150 -12.36 -6.58 6.33
CA THR A 150 -11.36 -5.66 6.87
C THR A 150 -11.64 -4.26 6.37
N GLU A 151 -11.50 -3.29 7.26
CA GLU A 151 -11.77 -1.88 6.99
C GLU A 151 -10.50 -1.06 7.20
N ALA A 152 -10.46 0.13 6.62
CA ALA A 152 -9.46 1.11 6.97
C ALA A 152 -9.56 1.43 8.47
N LYS A 153 -8.42 1.43 9.16
CA LYS A 153 -8.35 1.79 10.58
C LYS A 153 -7.54 3.07 10.73
N GLU A 154 -8.08 4.03 11.48
CA GLU A 154 -7.40 5.31 11.79
C GLU A 154 -6.04 5.13 12.48
N ARG A 155 -5.81 3.97 13.09
CA ARG A 155 -4.50 3.53 13.59
C ARG A 155 -4.07 2.28 12.83
N PRO A 156 -2.84 2.21 12.30
CA PRO A 156 -2.36 1.03 11.60
C PRO A 156 -2.22 -0.13 12.59
N THR A 157 -3.27 -0.92 12.77
CA THR A 157 -3.12 -2.28 13.26
C THR A 157 -2.84 -3.13 12.03
N ALA A 158 -1.59 -3.55 11.86
CA ALA A 158 -1.26 -4.62 10.93
C ALA A 158 -2.05 -5.86 11.36
N SER A 159 -3.21 -6.07 10.74
CA SER A 159 -3.95 -7.32 10.89
C SER A 159 -3.28 -8.29 9.93
N ALA A 160 -2.15 -8.87 10.34
CA ALA A 160 -1.49 -9.91 9.60
C ALA A 160 -2.36 -11.17 9.66
N LYS A 161 -3.36 -11.26 8.78
CA LYS A 161 -3.93 -12.56 8.44
C LYS A 161 -2.90 -13.22 7.53
N THR A 162 -2.10 -14.12 8.08
CA THR A 162 -1.17 -14.92 7.31
C THR A 162 -1.93 -15.59 6.18
N ALA A 163 -1.47 -15.38 4.94
CA ALA A 163 -1.92 -16.17 3.78
C ALA A 163 -1.72 -17.70 3.98
N SER A 164 -1.05 -18.14 5.05
CA SER A 164 -0.92 -19.56 5.39
C SER A 164 -2.23 -20.25 5.81
N GLU A 165 -3.30 -19.52 6.17
CA GLU A 165 -4.62 -20.13 6.38
C GLU A 165 -5.43 -20.26 5.08
N ALA A 166 -5.23 -19.36 4.10
CA ALA A 166 -5.87 -19.42 2.78
C ALA A 166 -5.14 -20.35 1.78
N ALA A 167 -3.86 -20.64 2.02
CA ALA A 167 -3.05 -21.52 1.16
C ALA A 167 -3.48 -23.00 1.17
N ARG A 168 -4.44 -23.39 2.02
CA ARG A 168 -5.00 -24.76 2.05
C ARG A 168 -6.19 -24.98 1.11
N THR A 169 -6.78 -23.93 0.52
CA THR A 169 -7.98 -24.08 -0.33
C THR A 169 -7.87 -23.45 -1.72
N GLY A 170 -6.82 -22.69 -2.00
CA GLY A 170 -6.62 -22.09 -3.33
C GLY A 170 -7.38 -20.76 -3.49
N PHE A 171 -6.69 -19.80 -4.10
CA PHE A 171 -7.19 -18.50 -4.58
C PHE A 171 -7.84 -17.57 -3.54
N PRO A 172 -7.18 -16.47 -3.13
CA PRO A 172 -7.87 -15.40 -2.43
C PRO A 172 -8.71 -14.58 -3.42
N VAL A 173 -10.03 -14.66 -3.30
CA VAL A 173 -10.99 -13.78 -3.98
C VAL A 173 -11.19 -12.53 -3.12
N LEU A 174 -11.19 -11.33 -3.72
CA LEU A 174 -11.57 -10.09 -3.05
C LEU A 174 -13.00 -9.71 -3.47
N GLN A 175 -13.97 -9.73 -2.56
CA GLN A 175 -15.37 -9.31 -2.80
C GLN A 175 -15.71 -8.04 -1.99
N THR A 176 -16.72 -7.28 -2.41
CA THR A 176 -17.33 -6.23 -1.58
C THR A 176 -18.86 -6.27 -1.69
N ASN A 177 -19.57 -6.23 -0.56
CA ASN A 177 -21.02 -6.02 -0.43
C ASN A 177 -21.28 -5.11 0.77
N TRP A 178 -22.33 -4.28 0.72
CA TRP A 178 -22.63 -3.31 1.79
C TRP A 178 -23.89 -3.70 2.58
N ALA A 179 -23.92 -3.31 3.86
CA ALA A 179 -25.12 -3.20 4.68
C ALA A 179 -25.24 -1.76 5.17
N ASP A 180 -26.41 -1.16 4.96
CA ASP A 180 -26.77 0.15 5.50
C ASP A 180 -26.64 0.17 7.03
N HIS A 181 -25.75 1.01 7.54
CA HIS A 181 -25.91 1.59 8.87
C HIS A 181 -26.36 3.03 8.70
N ALA A 182 -27.66 3.18 8.41
CA ALA A 182 -28.38 4.39 8.77
C ALA A 182 -28.38 4.48 10.30
N SER A 183 -27.80 5.54 10.84
CA SER A 183 -27.97 5.91 12.23
C SER A 183 -29.41 6.38 12.43
N ASP A 184 -30.25 5.51 12.98
CA ASP A 184 -31.50 5.91 13.62
C ASP A 184 -31.16 6.65 14.91
N ASP A 185 -31.07 7.97 14.85
CA ASP A 185 -31.19 8.85 16.02
C ASP A 185 -32.45 9.70 15.84
N GLU A 186 -33.61 9.10 16.10
CA GLU A 186 -34.83 9.80 16.48
C GLU A 186 -35.15 9.53 17.95
N ASP A 187 -35.51 10.62 18.64
CA ASP A 187 -36.19 10.71 19.93
C ASP A 187 -35.43 10.39 21.24
N ALA A 188 -34.90 11.46 21.84
CA ALA A 188 -35.10 11.71 23.26
C ALA A 188 -35.20 13.21 23.55
N SER A 189 -36.41 13.77 23.40
CA SER A 189 -36.81 14.98 24.12
C SER A 189 -36.75 14.75 25.63
N THR A 190 -36.11 15.62 26.40
CA THR A 190 -36.61 16.07 27.71
C THR A 190 -35.89 17.37 28.13
N SER A 191 -36.72 18.39 28.36
CA SER A 191 -36.47 19.68 28.98
C SER A 191 -35.71 19.65 30.31
N LEU A 192 -34.97 20.72 30.63
CA LEU A 192 -35.21 21.53 31.85
C LEU A 192 -34.31 22.78 31.90
N HIS A 193 -34.96 23.93 32.13
CA HIS A 193 -34.36 25.19 32.56
C HIS A 193 -33.62 25.06 33.91
N THR A 194 -32.49 25.74 34.07
CA THR A 194 -32.37 27.07 34.72
C THR A 194 -30.98 27.65 34.49
#